data_AF-A0A2G9XPE1-F1
#
_entry.id   AF-A0A2G9XPE1-F1
#
_cell.length_a   1.000
_cell.length_b   1.000
_cell.length_c   1.000
_cell.angle_alpha   90.00
_cell.angle_beta   90.00
_cell.angle_gamma   90.00
#
_symmetry.space_group_name_H-M   'P 1'
#
loop_
_entity.id
_entity.type
_entity.pdbx_description
1 polymer ?
#
loop_
_entity_poly.entity_id
_entity_poly.type
_entity_poly.pdbx_seq_one_letter_code
_entity_poly.pdbx_strand_id
1 'polypeptide(L)' 'LRESIRYGYTHQDEAIPYSLKWGRGIDSRLGEKFVKMYVSDLTVDMGEKGKQALTELFRLGSEKDLLPPMPEWALY' A
#
# COMPACT_ATOMS: atom_id res chain seq x y z
N LEU A 1 10.66 -2.53 -8.28
CA LEU A 1 9.30 -2.12 -7.83
C LEU A 1 9.27 -0.68 -7.31
N ARG A 2 10.07 -0.32 -6.30
CA ARG A 2 10.14 1.03 -5.72
C ARG A 2 10.24 2.16 -6.76
N GLU A 3 11.09 1.99 -7.76
CA GLU A 3 11.29 2.98 -8.83
C GLU A 3 10.04 3.19 -9.68
N SER A 4 9.29 2.12 -9.99
CA SER A 4 8.04 2.20 -10.75
C SER A 4 6.94 2.92 -9.96
N ILE A 5 6.84 2.64 -8.66
CA ILE A 5 5.90 3.34 -7.77
C ILE A 5 6.26 4.83 -7.68
N ARG A 6 7.56 5.14 -7.49
CA ARG A 6 8.06 6.52 -7.46
C ARG A 6 7.75 7.24 -8.77
N TYR A 7 8.00 6.60 -9.91
CA TYR A 7 7.71 7.17 -11.23
C TYR A 7 6.22 7.51 -11.38
N GLY A 8 5.32 6.56 -11.07
CA GLY A 8 3.88 6.81 -11.14
C GLY A 8 3.41 7.89 -10.17
N TYR A 9 4.03 7.99 -8.99
CA TYR A 9 3.70 9.02 -8.00
C TYR A 9 4.14 10.42 -8.43
N THR A 10 5.26 10.57 -9.14
CA THR A 10 5.74 11.87 -9.64
C THR A 10 5.16 12.26 -10.99
N HIS A 11 4.59 11.31 -11.75
CA HIS A 11 3.98 11.52 -13.07
C HIS A 11 2.47 11.18 -13.03
N GLN A 12 1.73 11.80 -12.10
CA GLN A 12 0.32 11.46 -11.87
C GLN A 12 -0.57 11.73 -13.08
N ASP A 13 -0.28 12.78 -13.85
CA ASP A 13 -1.04 13.15 -15.05
C ASP A 13 -0.98 12.08 -16.15
N GLU A 14 0.05 11.23 -16.14
CA GLU A 14 0.15 10.05 -17.02
C GLU A 14 -0.36 8.79 -16.33
N ALA A 15 0.06 8.56 -15.09
CA ALA A 15 -0.20 7.33 -14.35
C ALA A 15 -1.69 7.15 -14.01
N ILE A 16 -2.38 8.22 -13.61
CA ILE A 16 -3.80 8.16 -13.21
C ILE A 16 -4.68 7.78 -14.42
N PRO A 17 -4.65 8.48 -15.57
CA PRO A 17 -5.44 8.08 -16.74
C PRO A 17 -5.17 6.66 -17.21
N TYR A 18 -3.92 6.19 -17.12
CA TYR A 18 -3.59 4.79 -17.42
C TYR A 18 -4.27 3.83 -16.44
N SER A 19 -4.21 4.11 -15.13
CA SER A 19 -4.81 3.27 -14.10
C SER A 19 -6.34 3.19 -14.19
N LEU A 20 -7.00 4.28 -14.59
CA LEU A 20 -8.46 4.38 -14.69
C LEU A 20 -9.06 3.45 -15.74
N LYS A 21 -8.27 3.02 -16.75
CA LYS A 21 -8.69 1.98 -17.71
C LYS A 21 -9.06 0.66 -17.02
N TRP A 22 -8.54 0.42 -15.82
CA TRP A 22 -8.81 -0.74 -14.97
C TRP A 22 -9.76 -0.43 -13.82
N GLY A 23 -10.28 0.81 -13.74
CA GLY A 23 -11.14 1.31 -12.67
C GLY A 23 -12.60 0.86 -12.73
N ARG A 24 -12.98 -0.04 -13.66
CA ARG A 24 -14.34 -0.63 -13.77
C ARG A 24 -15.47 0.40 -13.86
N GLY A 25 -15.27 1.46 -14.64
CA GLY A 25 -16.27 2.51 -14.86
C GLY A 25 -16.35 3.54 -13.73
N ILE A 26 -15.37 3.56 -12.82
CA ILE A 26 -15.25 4.63 -11.82
C ILE A 26 -15.11 5.99 -12.50
N ASP A 27 -15.81 6.99 -11.97
CA ASP A 27 -15.62 8.38 -12.36
C ASP A 27 -14.16 8.81 -12.17
N SER A 28 -13.64 9.64 -13.07
CA SER A 28 -12.21 9.99 -13.08
C SER A 28 -11.78 10.72 -11.81
N ARG A 29 -12.60 11.64 -11.30
CA ARG A 29 -12.31 12.38 -10.07
C ARG A 29 -12.37 11.46 -8.85
N LEU A 30 -13.35 10.54 -8.81
CA LEU A 30 -13.43 9.55 -7.75
C LEU A 30 -12.25 8.56 -7.80
N GLY A 31 -11.87 8.12 -9.00
CA GLY A 31 -10.75 7.20 -9.18
C GLY A 31 -9.40 7.83 -8.87
N GLU A 32 -9.18 9.10 -9.22
CA GLU A 32 -8.00 9.86 -8.78
C GLU A 32 -7.93 9.91 -7.25
N LYS A 33 -9.04 10.26 -6.59
CA LYS A 33 -9.10 10.28 -5.13
C LYS A 33 -8.77 8.89 -4.55
N PHE A 34 -9.34 7.84 -5.13
CA PHE A 34 -9.10 6.46 -4.71
C PHE A 34 -7.62 6.08 -4.83
N VAL A 35 -6.97 6.38 -5.95
CA VAL A 35 -5.52 6.11 -6.13
C VAL A 35 -4.70 6.82 -5.07
N LYS A 36 -4.97 8.11 -4.82
CA LYS A 36 -4.24 8.92 -3.83
C LYS A 36 -4.44 8.46 -2.38
N MET A 37 -5.47 7.68 -2.07
CA MET A 37 -5.66 7.09 -0.75
C MET A 37 -4.72 5.92 -0.47
N TYR A 38 -4.31 5.18 -1.50
CA TYR A 38 -3.55 3.93 -1.36
C TYR A 38 -2.14 4.00 -1.96
N VAL A 39 -1.81 5.06 -2.69
CA VAL A 39 -0.49 5.32 -3.26
C VAL A 39 0.08 6.61 -2.64
N SER A 40 1.02 6.45 -1.72
CA SER A 40 1.72 7.53 -1.03
C SER A 40 3.18 7.15 -0.74
N ASP A 41 3.89 7.97 0.02
CA ASP A 41 5.25 7.65 0.48
C ASP A 41 5.30 6.31 1.23
N LEU A 42 4.23 5.93 1.95
CA LEU A 42 4.13 4.63 2.62
C LEU A 42 4.17 3.45 1.65
N THR A 43 3.66 3.64 0.43
CA THR A 43 3.66 2.64 -0.65
C THR A 43 5.05 2.53 -1.29
N VAL A 44 5.81 3.63 -1.30
CA VAL A 44 7.20 3.65 -1.77
C VAL A 44 8.12 2.98 -0.75
N ASP A 45 7.91 3.28 0.52
CA ASP A 45 8.67 2.78 1.65
C ASP A 45 7.85 2.93 2.94
N MET A 46 7.44 1.81 3.53
CA MET A 46 6.65 1.83 4.76
C MET A 46 7.47 2.29 5.98
N GLY A 47 8.81 2.23 5.88
CA GLY A 47 9.75 2.54 6.94
C GLY A 47 9.51 1.74 8.23
N GLU A 48 10.22 2.15 9.30
CA GLU A 48 10.12 1.49 10.61
C GLU A 48 8.72 1.55 11.21
N LYS A 49 7.98 2.65 10.97
CA LYS A 49 6.60 2.78 11.45
C LYS A 49 5.67 1.73 10.81
N GLY A 50 5.83 1.47 9.50
CA GLY A 50 5.09 0.42 8.82
C GLY A 50 5.44 -0.97 9.35
N LYS A 51 6.72 -1.24 9.60
CA LYS A 51 7.18 -2.50 10.21
C LYS A 51 6.56 -2.71 11.59
N GLN A 52 6.60 -1.70 12.46
CA GLN A 52 5.98 -1.75 13.79
C GLN A 52 4.47 -1.99 13.71
N ALA A 53 3.78 -1.35 12.77
CA ALA A 53 2.35 -1.56 12.57
C ALA A 53 2.02 -3.01 12.15
N LEU A 54 2.84 -3.61 11.29
CA LEU A 54 2.70 -5.02 10.89
C LEU A 54 3.01 -5.98 12.03
N THR A 55 4.09 -5.74 12.78
CA THR A 55 4.45 -6.53 13.96
C THR A 55 3.30 -6.54 14.97
N GLU A 56 2.71 -5.37 15.24
CA GLU A 56 1.58 -5.25 16.17
C GLU A 56 0.33 -5.95 15.65
N LEU A 57 0.01 -5.78 14.36
CA LEU A 57 -1.13 -6.46 13.73
C LEU A 57 -1.02 -7.98 13.84
N PHE A 58 0.16 -8.54 13.56
CA PHE A 58 0.38 -9.98 13.64
C PHE A 58 0.39 -10.49 15.08
N ARG A 59 1.01 -9.76 16.02
CA ARG A 59 0.93 -10.08 17.46
C ARG A 59 -0.51 -10.20 17.93
N LEU A 60 -1.36 -9.20 17.60
CA LEU A 60 -2.78 -9.20 17.95
C LEU A 60 -3.55 -10.36 17.31
N GLY A 61 -3.18 -10.76 16.09
CA GLY A 61 -3.77 -11.92 15.42
C GLY A 61 -3.39 -13.23 16.10
N SER A 62 -2.12 -13.40 16.49
CA SER A 62 -1.65 -14.58 17.22
C SER A 62 -2.29 -14.67 18.61
N GLU A 63 -2.43 -13.56 19.35
CA GLU A 63 -3.07 -13.53 20.68
C GLU A 63 -4.56 -13.89 20.65
N LYS A 64 -5.19 -13.81 19.48
CA LYS A 64 -6.59 -14.16 19.26
C LYS A 64 -6.77 -15.53 18.61
N ASP A 65 -5.68 -16.31 18.47
CA ASP A 65 -5.66 -17.60 17.78
C ASP A 65 -6.16 -17.51 16.32
N LEU A 66 -6.09 -16.33 15.70
CA LEU A 66 -6.46 -16.10 14.28
C LEU A 66 -5.29 -16.37 13.33
N LEU A 67 -4.07 -16.26 13.85
CA LEU A 67 -2.82 -16.47 13.12
C LEU A 67 -1.90 -17.39 13.93
N PRO A 68 -0.98 -18.12 13.29
CA PRO A 68 0.07 -18.84 14.00
C PRO A 68 0.95 -17.86 14.82
N PRO A 69 1.72 -18.36 15.80
CA PRO A 69 2.69 -17.56 16.52
C PRO A 69 3.63 -16.81 15.56
N MET A 70 3.94 -15.57 15.93
CA MET A 70 4.71 -14.66 15.07
C MET A 70 6.07 -15.30 14.69
N PRO A 71 6.37 -15.46 13.39
CA PRO A 71 7.57 -16.15 12.95
C PRO A 71 8.85 -15.31 13.20
N GLU A 72 10.00 -15.98 13.37
CA GLU A 72 11.29 -15.32 13.71
C GLU A 72 11.91 -14.47 12.60
N TRP A 73 11.34 -14.41 11.39
CA TRP A 73 11.94 -13.63 10.30
C TRP A 73 11.64 -12.13 10.43
N ALA A 74 12.65 -11.32 10.15
CA ALA A 74 12.52 -9.88 10.11
C ALA A 74 11.65 -9.45 8.92
N LEU A 75 10.63 -8.62 9.17
CA LEU A 75 9.97 -7.84 8.13
C LEU A 75 11.07 -7.02 7.41
N TYR A 76 11.33 -7.38 6.14
CA TYR A 76 12.41 -6.92 5.25
C TYR A 76 13.14 -5.63 5.63
#